data_AF-A0A3S6QS18-F1
#
_entry.id   AF-A0A3S6QS18-F1
#
_cell.length_a   1.000
_cell.length_b   1.000
_cell.length_c   1.000
_cell.angle_alpha   90.00
_cell.angle_beta   90.00
_cell.angle_gamma   90.00
#
_symmetry.space_group_name_H-M   'P 1'
#
loop_
_entity.id
_entity.type
_entity.pdbx_description
1 polymer ?
#
loop_
_entity_poly.entity_id
_entity_poly.type
_entity_poly.pdbx_seq_one_letter_code
_entity_poly.pdbx_strand_id
1 'polypeptide(L)'
;MREELLSKINQHSQIEIEKVERYCLLVKHFAAIERKVGNNNLVVVKNGSQEYWKVNPGISEMNKINAQLINLGKDMGLSAPSGSTQGGEFGAGDLV
;
A
#
# COMPACT_ATOMS: atom_id res chain seq x y z
N MET A 1 -5.48 -13.51 8.82
CA MET A 1 -5.61 -12.45 7.79
C MET A 1 -6.56 -12.85 6.67
N ARG A 2 -6.23 -13.83 5.81
CA ARG A 2 -7.12 -14.21 4.68
C ARG A 2 -8.55 -14.53 5.11
N GLU A 3 -8.72 -15.40 6.10
CA GLU A 3 -10.04 -15.80 6.61
C GLU A 3 -10.83 -14.61 7.18
N GLU A 4 -10.14 -13.71 7.89
CA GLU A 4 -10.74 -12.48 8.41
C GLU A 4 -11.21 -11.56 7.27
N LEU A 5 -10.44 -11.42 6.20
CA LEU A 5 -10.84 -10.64 5.03
C LEU A 5 -12.04 -11.27 4.31
N LEU A 6 -12.06 -12.59 4.16
CA LEU A 6 -13.19 -13.32 3.59
C LEU A 6 -14.48 -13.17 4.41
N SER A 7 -14.38 -13.02 5.73
CA SER A 7 -15.55 -12.77 6.58
C SER A 7 -16.15 -11.36 6.43
N LYS A 8 -15.45 -10.43 5.77
CA LYS A 8 -15.87 -9.03 5.58
C LYS A 8 -16.46 -8.75 4.19
N ILE A 9 -16.49 -9.74 3.32
CA ILE A 9 -16.93 -9.62 1.92
C ILE A 9 -18.06 -10.61 1.60
N ASN A 10 -18.71 -10.41 0.46
CA ASN A 10 -19.65 -11.37 -0.11
C ASN A 10 -18.92 -12.59 -0.69
N GLN A 11 -18.96 -13.71 0.03
CA GLN A 11 -18.31 -14.96 -0.38
C GLN A 11 -19.00 -15.68 -1.56
N HIS A 12 -20.12 -15.18 -2.07
CA HIS A 12 -20.71 -15.67 -3.32
C HIS A 12 -20.19 -14.91 -4.55
N SER A 13 -19.52 -13.77 -4.35
CA SER A 13 -18.92 -12.98 -5.41
C SER A 13 -17.49 -13.44 -5.69
N GLN A 14 -17.28 -14.10 -6.84
CA GLN A 14 -15.94 -14.51 -7.29
C GLN A 14 -14.99 -13.31 -7.42
N ILE A 15 -15.53 -12.14 -7.79
CA ILE A 15 -14.76 -10.90 -7.90
C ILE A 15 -14.22 -10.48 -6.53
N GLU A 16 -15.04 -10.54 -5.48
CA GLU A 16 -14.61 -10.15 -4.14
C GLU A 16 -13.62 -11.16 -3.54
N ILE A 17 -13.82 -12.46 -3.78
CA ILE A 17 -12.85 -13.49 -3.39
C ILE A 17 -11.49 -13.22 -4.05
N GLU A 18 -11.46 -12.98 -5.36
CA GLU A 18 -10.22 -12.70 -6.09
C GLU A 18 -9.52 -11.43 -5.57
N LYS A 19 -10.26 -10.39 -5.19
CA LYS A 19 -9.69 -9.20 -4.54
C LYS A 19 -8.99 -9.57 -3.23
N VAL A 20 -9.59 -10.41 -2.39
CA VAL A 20 -8.98 -10.86 -1.13
C VAL A 20 -7.72 -11.70 -1.38
N GLU A 21 -7.76 -12.63 -2.34
CA GLU A 21 -6.57 -13.42 -2.70
C GLU A 21 -5.43 -12.54 -3.18
N ARG A 22 -5.73 -11.61 -4.07
CA ARG A 22 -4.76 -10.66 -4.61
C ARG A 22 -4.17 -9.77 -3.53
N TYR A 23 -4.99 -9.30 -2.59
CA TYR A 23 -4.50 -8.54 -1.44
C TYR A 23 -3.51 -9.36 -0.60
N CYS A 24 -3.86 -10.61 -0.28
CA CYS A 24 -2.99 -11.51 0.47
C CYS A 24 -1.68 -11.81 -0.27
N LEU A 25 -1.73 -11.95 -1.60
CA LEU A 25 -0.56 -12.14 -2.45
C LEU A 25 0.37 -10.91 -2.43
N LEU A 26 -0.19 -9.71 -2.56
CA LEU A 26 0.58 -8.45 -2.49
C LEU A 26 1.27 -8.28 -1.13
N VAL A 27 0.61 -8.61 -0.02
CA VAL A 27 1.24 -8.62 1.32
C VAL A 27 2.43 -9.57 1.37
N LYS A 28 2.31 -10.78 0.81
CA LYS A 28 3.42 -11.75 0.75
C LYS A 28 4.59 -11.23 -0.09
N HIS A 29 4.30 -10.60 -1.23
CA HIS A 29 5.34 -10.00 -2.09
C HIS A 29 6.04 -8.83 -1.41
N PHE A 30 5.29 -7.92 -0.77
CA PHE A 30 5.85 -6.82 0.00
C PHE A 30 6.85 -7.35 1.05
N ALA A 31 6.42 -8.30 1.87
CA ALA A 31 7.27 -8.89 2.91
C ALA A 31 8.50 -9.61 2.33
N ALA A 32 8.40 -10.22 1.14
CA ALA A 32 9.54 -10.85 0.49
C ALA A 32 10.59 -9.82 0.03
N ILE A 33 10.16 -8.69 -0.54
CA ILE A 33 11.05 -7.61 -0.94
C ILE A 33 11.65 -6.94 0.29
N GLU A 34 10.84 -6.65 1.31
CA GLU A 34 11.29 -6.06 2.57
C GLU A 34 12.40 -6.89 3.22
N ARG A 35 12.24 -8.22 3.30
CA ARG A 35 13.30 -9.12 3.81
C ARG A 35 14.59 -9.06 2.99
N LYS A 36 14.52 -8.80 1.68
CA LYS A 36 15.69 -8.69 0.80
C LYS A 36 16.36 -7.32 0.90
N VAL A 37 15.58 -6.25 1.08
CA VAL A 37 16.08 -4.89 1.31
C VAL A 37 16.72 -4.79 2.69
N GLY A 38 16.07 -5.35 3.72
CA GLY A 38 16.50 -5.24 5.10
C GLY A 38 16.65 -3.79 5.53
N ASN A 39 17.74 -3.48 6.23
CA ASN A 39 18.10 -2.11 6.64
C ASN A 39 18.94 -1.36 5.60
N ASN A 40 19.17 -1.95 4.42
CA ASN A 40 20.06 -1.41 3.40
C ASN A 40 19.30 -0.49 2.44
N ASN A 41 19.18 0.77 2.84
CA ASN A 41 18.50 1.78 2.02
C ASN A 41 19.26 2.14 0.74
N LEU A 42 20.59 2.00 0.78
CA LEU A 42 21.49 2.26 -0.33
C LEU A 42 22.21 0.97 -0.71
N VAL A 43 22.47 0.83 -2.01
CA VAL A 43 23.28 -0.24 -2.58
C VAL A 43 24.44 0.36 -3.36
N VAL A 44 25.59 -0.30 -3.28
CA VAL A 44 26.76 0.06 -4.09
C VAL A 44 26.60 -0.54 -5.48
N VAL A 45 26.81 0.28 -6.51
CA VAL A 45 26.97 -0.20 -7.89
C VAL A 45 28.43 -0.05 -8.28
N LYS A 46 29.00 -1.13 -8.80
CA LYS A 46 30.35 -1.15 -9.37
C LYS A 46 30.24 -1.25 -10.89
N ASN A 47 30.86 -0.31 -11.60
CA ASN A 47 30.94 -0.31 -13.06
C ASN A 47 32.40 -0.12 -13.48
N GLY A 48 33.05 -1.23 -13.86
CA GLY A 48 34.50 -1.25 -14.08
C GLY A 48 35.24 -0.78 -12.82
N SER A 49 35.99 0.32 -12.94
CA SER A 49 36.73 0.94 -11.83
C SER A 49 35.93 1.96 -11.03
N GLN A 50 34.71 2.31 -11.45
CA GLN A 50 33.88 3.30 -10.75
C GLN A 50 32.95 2.62 -9.74
N GLU A 51 32.81 3.23 -8.57
CA GLU A 51 31.91 2.80 -7.51
C GLU A 51 31.06 3.98 -7.04
N TYR A 52 29.74 3.81 -6.99
CA TYR A 52 28.83 4.83 -6.49
C TYR A 52 27.64 4.22 -5.75
N TRP A 53 27.09 4.99 -4.81
CA TRP A 53 25.92 4.62 -4.04
C TRP A 53 24.64 5.02 -4.77
N LYS A 54 23.65 4.13 -4.76
CA LYS A 54 22.29 4.45 -5.23
C LYS A 54 21.24 3.93 -4.27
N VAL A 55 20.02 4.46 -4.37
CA VAL A 55 18.86 3.93 -3.63
C VAL A 55 18.61 2.48 -4.01
N ASN A 56 18.30 1.66 -3.02
CA ASN A 56 17.94 0.26 -3.22
C ASN A 56 16.67 0.16 -4.10
N PRO A 57 16.72 -0.49 -5.27
CA PRO A 57 15.56 -0.58 -6.16
C PRO A 57 14.36 -1.31 -5.53
N GLY A 58 14.58 -2.14 -4.50
CA GLY A 58 13.48 -2.77 -3.76
C GLY A 58 12.57 -1.77 -3.05
N ILE A 59 13.08 -0.58 -2.67
CA ILE A 59 12.28 0.46 -2.02
C ILE A 59 11.21 1.01 -2.97
N SER A 60 11.58 1.29 -4.22
CA SER A 60 10.61 1.82 -5.18
C SER A 60 9.54 0.78 -5.51
N GLU A 61 9.89 -0.51 -5.52
CA GLU A 61 8.94 -1.60 -5.72
C GLU A 61 8.00 -1.79 -4.52
N MET A 62 8.52 -1.71 -3.29
CA MET A 62 7.70 -1.70 -2.07
C MET A 62 6.67 -0.56 -2.09
N ASN A 63 7.06 0.64 -2.52
CA ASN A 63 6.14 1.78 -2.62
C ASN A 63 5.01 1.53 -3.62
N LYS A 64 5.29 0.88 -4.77
CA LYS A 64 4.25 0.52 -5.74
C LYS A 64 3.29 -0.53 -5.18
N ILE A 65 3.80 -1.57 -4.51
CA ILE A 65 2.96 -2.59 -3.89
C ILE A 65 2.09 -1.97 -2.79
N ASN A 66 2.65 -1.06 -1.99
CA ASN A 66 1.89 -0.37 -0.95
C ASN A 66 0.73 0.47 -1.52
N ALA A 67 0.97 1.19 -2.62
CA ALA A 67 -0.09 1.91 -3.33
C ALA A 67 -1.20 0.97 -3.83
N GLN A 68 -0.81 -0.19 -4.38
CA GLN A 68 -1.78 -1.22 -4.81
C GLN A 68 -2.59 -1.79 -3.64
N LEU A 69 -1.94 -2.07 -2.50
CA LEU A 69 -2.60 -2.52 -1.28
C LEU A 69 -3.61 -1.50 -0.76
N ILE A 70 -3.25 -0.22 -0.73
CA ILE A 70 -4.17 0.87 -0.32
C ILE A 70 -5.38 0.93 -1.25
N ASN A 71 -5.17 0.89 -2.57
CA ASN A 71 -6.25 0.97 -3.54
C ASN A 71 -7.19 -0.24 -3.44
N LEU A 72 -6.63 -1.45 -3.32
CA LEU A 72 -7.42 -2.67 -3.17
C LEU A 72 -8.14 -2.71 -1.81
N GLY A 73 -7.52 -2.19 -0.75
CA GLY A 73 -8.15 -2.04 0.55
C GLY A 73 -9.36 -1.09 0.52
N LYS A 74 -9.25 0.04 -0.18
CA LYS A 74 -10.39 0.96 -0.40
C LYS A 74 -11.51 0.30 -1.20
N ASP A 75 -11.16 -0.42 -2.27
CA ASP A 75 -12.11 -1.14 -3.12
C ASP A 75 -12.83 -2.30 -2.39
N MET A 76 -12.23 -2.84 -1.32
CA MET A 76 -12.85 -3.80 -0.40
C MET A 76 -13.55 -3.15 0.81
N GLY A 77 -13.63 -1.82 0.88
CA GLY A 77 -14.28 -1.12 1.98
C GLY A 77 -13.53 -1.19 3.32
N LEU A 78 -12.23 -1.51 3.32
CA LEU A 78 -11.40 -1.60 4.53
C LEU A 78 -10.90 -0.25 5.05
N SER A 79 -11.21 0.85 4.37
CA SER A 79 -10.87 2.20 4.86
C SER A 79 -11.58 2.47 6.18
N ALA A 80 -10.89 3.10 7.13
CA ALA A 80 -11.54 3.61 8.34
C ALA A 80 -12.80 4.41 7.95
N PRO A 81 -13.90 4.31 8.71
CA PRO A 81 -15.05 5.16 8.46
C PRO A 81 -14.55 6.60 8.50
N SER A 82 -14.64 7.28 7.36
CA SER A 82 -14.38 8.71 7.31
C SER A 82 -15.34 9.33 8.30
N GLY A 83 -14.83 9.75 9.46
CA GLY A 83 -15.51 10.76 10.25
C GLY A 83 -15.84 11.87 9.27
N SER A 84 -17.13 12.14 9.11
CA SER A 84 -17.64 13.20 8.28
C SER A 84 -17.02 14.52 8.74
N THR A 85 -15.93 14.95 8.10
CA THR A 85 -15.60 16.37 8.07
C THR A 85 -16.65 16.99 7.18
N GLN A 86 -17.80 17.34 7.77
CA GLN A 86 -18.66 18.37 7.21
C GLN A 86 -17.74 19.57 6.99
N GLY A 87 -17.49 19.90 5.72
CA GLY A 87 -16.87 21.17 5.36
C GLY A 87 -17.80 22.26 5.86
N GLY A 88 -17.51 22.78 7.05
CA GLY A 88 -18.06 24.03 7.51
C GLY A 88 -17.62 25.10 6.53
N GLU A 89 -18.56 25.53 5.71
CA GLU A 89 -18.48 26.69 4.84
C GLU A 89 -18.07 27.88 5.73
N PHE A 90 -16.81 28.31 5.68
CA PHE A 90 -16.39 29.55 6.34
C PHE A 90 -17.00 30.70 5.55
N GLY A 91 -18.18 31.15 5.99
CA GLY A 91 -18.83 32.34 5.45
C GLY A 91 -17.91 33.55 5.59
N ALA A 92 -17.82 34.35 4.52
CA ALA A 92 -16.98 35.54 4.39
C ALA A 92 -17.38 36.72 5.31
N GLY A 93 -17.89 36.44 6.51
CA GLY A 93 -18.34 37.43 7.50
C GLY A 93 -17.46 37.54 8.74
N ASP A 94 -16.39 36.73 8.88
CA ASP A 94 -15.52 36.71 10.07
C ASP A 94 -14.29 37.62 9.95
N LEU A 95 -14.39 38.64 9.11
CA LEU A 95 -13.40 39.72 8.97
C LEU A 95 -14.11 41.06 9.22
N VAL A 96 -14.43 41.32 10.49
CA VAL A 96 -14.76 42.67 10.97
C VAL A 96 -14.07 42.92 12.30
#